data_AF-A0A957K0U5-F1
#
_entry.id   AF-A0A957K0U5-F1
#
_cell.length_a   1.000
_cell.length_b   1.000
_cell.length_c   1.000
_cell.angle_alpha   90.00
_cell.angle_beta   90.00
_cell.angle_gamma   90.00
#
_symmetry.space_group_name_H-M   'P 1'
#
loop_
_entity.id
_entity.type
_entity.pdbx_description
1 polymer ?
#
loop_
_entity_poly.entity_id
_entity_poly.type
_entity_poly.pdbx_seq_one_letter_code
_entity_poly.pdbx_strand_id
1 'polypeptide(L)' 'YSDADLEHVWEALFTMTNLFREVAQPVADQYAFSYPSGDDARVTAFLRHVRTLPPDAARIYEEES' A
#
# COMPACT_ATOMS: atom_id res chain seq x y z
N TYR A 1 11.92 -6.38 -20.52
CA TYR A 1 12.62 -6.71 -19.28
C TYR A 1 12.13 -5.88 -18.09
N SER A 2 11.11 -5.00 -18.25
CA SER A 2 10.65 -4.06 -17.22
C SER A 2 9.61 -4.60 -16.24
N ASP A 3 8.76 -5.53 -16.68
CA ASP A 3 7.52 -5.82 -15.95
C ASP A 3 7.75 -6.78 -14.79
N ALA A 4 8.62 -7.78 -14.98
CA ALA A 4 9.01 -8.70 -13.91
C ALA A 4 9.70 -7.95 -12.74
N ASP A 5 10.56 -6.97 -13.04
CA ASP A 5 11.22 -6.17 -11.98
C ASP A 5 10.22 -5.26 -11.26
N LEU A 6 9.26 -4.68 -12.00
CA LEU A 6 8.22 -3.85 -11.41
C LEU A 6 7.25 -4.66 -10.53
N GLU A 7 6.87 -5.86 -10.95
CA GLU A 7 6.05 -6.78 -10.15
C GLU A 7 6.76 -7.17 -8.85
N HIS A 8 8.06 -7.51 -8.90
CA HIS A 8 8.83 -7.81 -7.69
C HIS A 8 8.95 -6.60 -6.75
N VAL A 9 9.07 -5.39 -7.29
CA VAL A 9 9.06 -4.15 -6.48
C VAL A 9 7.73 -3.97 -5.76
N TRP A 10 6.61 -4.20 -6.44
CA TRP A 10 5.28 -4.16 -5.81
C TRP A 10 5.13 -5.23 -4.73
N GLU A 11 5.54 -6.47 -5.00
CA GLU A 11 5.50 -7.55 -4.03
C GLU A 11 6.35 -7.25 -2.79
N ALA A 12 7.56 -6.73 -2.98
CA ALA A 12 8.43 -6.32 -1.88
C ALA A 12 7.80 -5.20 -1.04
N LEU A 13 7.19 -4.20 -1.69
CA LEU A 13 6.50 -3.11 -1.01
C LEU A 13 5.34 -3.61 -0.15
N PHE A 14 4.47 -4.47 -0.70
CA PHE A 14 3.34 -5.03 0.06
C PHE A 14 3.79 -5.96 1.18
N THR A 15 4.85 -6.75 0.95
CA THR A 15 5.43 -7.65 1.96
C THR A 15 5.99 -6.85 3.13
N MET A 16 6.75 -5.79 2.86
CA MET A 16 7.30 -4.91 3.89
C MET A 16 6.20 -4.19 4.67
N THR A 17 5.16 -3.70 3.97
CA THR A 17 3.99 -3.05 4.60
C THR A 17 3.28 -4.01 5.56
N ASN A 18 3.09 -5.27 5.16
CA ASN A 18 2.46 -6.27 6.02
C ASN A 18 3.32 -6.58 7.26
N LEU A 19 4.62 -6.78 7.08
CA LEU A 19 5.54 -7.02 8.19
C LEU A 19 5.55 -5.83 9.18
N PHE A 20 5.51 -4.60 8.66
CA PHE A 20 5.43 -3.41 9.50
C PHE A 20 4.13 -3.39 10.32
N ARG A 21 2.98 -3.71 9.71
CA ARG A 21 1.69 -3.77 10.40
C ARG A 21 1.70 -4.81 11.52
N GLU A 22 2.23 -6.00 11.26
CA GLU A 22 2.32 -7.10 12.24
C GLU A 22 3.15 -6.71 13.46
N VAL A 23 4.19 -5.89 13.30
CA VAL A 23 5.03 -5.43 14.41
C VAL A 23 4.48 -4.15 15.06
N ALA A 24 3.90 -3.24 14.27
CA ALA A 24 3.39 -1.96 14.75
C ALA A 24 2.13 -2.11 15.61
N GLN A 25 1.27 -3.08 15.33
CA GLN A 25 0.07 -3.36 16.13
C GLN A 25 0.40 -3.69 17.61
N PRO A 26 1.22 -4.71 17.92
CA PRO A 26 1.54 -5.03 19.31
C PRO A 26 2.35 -3.94 20.01
N VAL A 27 3.18 -3.19 19.28
CA VAL A 27 3.90 -2.03 19.81
C VAL A 27 2.90 -0.92 20.16
N ALA A 28 1.97 -0.59 19.27
CA ALA A 28 0.97 0.44 19.52
C ALA A 28 0.12 0.09 20.76
N ASP A 29 -0.32 -1.17 20.88
CA ASP A 29 -1.05 -1.68 22.04
C ASP A 29 -0.23 -1.55 23.34
N GLN A 30 1.07 -1.83 23.31
CA GLN A 30 1.96 -1.71 24.49
C GLN A 30 2.20 -0.27 24.93
N TYR A 31 2.23 0.68 23.99
CA TYR A 31 2.55 2.08 24.26
C TYR A 31 1.31 3.00 24.30
N ALA A 32 0.10 2.42 24.35
CA ALA A 32 -1.19 3.13 24.34
C ALA A 32 -1.38 4.07 23.12
N PHE A 33 -0.73 3.75 22.00
CA PHE A 33 -0.97 4.39 20.72
C PHE A 33 -2.01 3.59 19.94
N SER A 34 -2.88 4.27 19.19
CA SER A 34 -3.75 3.59 18.21
C SER A 34 -3.03 3.53 16.88
N TYR A 35 -2.73 2.32 16.41
CA TYR A 35 -2.33 2.14 15.02
C TYR A 35 -3.52 2.51 14.11
N PRO A 36 -3.38 3.47 13.18
CA PRO A 36 -4.48 3.93 12.34
C PRO A 36 -4.75 2.93 11.22
N SER A 37 -5.34 1.78 11.57
CA SER A 37 -5.68 0.69 10.64
C SER A 37 -6.57 1.14 9.49
N GLY A 38 -7.44 2.13 9.72
CA GLY A 38 -8.26 2.73 8.68
C GLY A 38 -7.45 3.49 7.63
N ASP A 39 -6.39 4.19 8.04
CA ASP A 39 -5.55 4.98 7.13
C ASP A 39 -4.65 4.06 6.32
N ASP A 40 -4.06 3.07 6.99
CA ASP A 40 -3.27 2.02 6.39
C ASP A 40 -4.08 1.19 5.37
N ALA A 41 -5.36 0.90 5.65
CA ALA A 41 -6.25 0.27 4.67
C ALA A 41 -6.50 1.15 3.44
N ARG A 42 -6.69 2.47 3.63
CA ARG A 42 -6.86 3.42 2.52
C ARG A 42 -5.59 3.54 1.66
N VAL A 43 -4.42 3.60 2.30
CA VAL A 43 -3.12 3.63 1.61
C VAL A 43 -2.89 2.32 0.84
N THR A 44 -3.18 1.18 1.44
CA THR A 44 -3.07 -0.13 0.77
C THR A 44 -4.00 -0.21 -0.44
N ALA A 45 -5.25 0.26 -0.31
CA ALA A 45 -6.20 0.30 -1.42
C ALA A 45 -5.72 1.23 -2.56
N PHE A 46 -5.20 2.41 -2.21
CA PHE A 46 -4.62 3.34 -3.18
C PHE A 46 -3.44 2.74 -3.94
N LEU A 47 -2.49 2.12 -3.24
CA LEU A 47 -1.34 1.48 -3.87
C LEU A 47 -1.74 0.34 -4.81
N ARG A 48 -2.75 -0.45 -4.42
CA ARG A 48 -3.32 -1.49 -5.29
C ARG A 48 -3.94 -0.90 -6.56
N HIS A 49 -4.64 0.23 -6.43
CA HIS A 49 -5.21 0.94 -7.57
C HIS A 49 -4.11 1.47 -8.51
N VAL A 50 -3.07 2.10 -7.96
CA VAL A 50 -1.93 2.59 -8.75
C VAL A 50 -1.23 1.44 -9.49
N ARG A 51 -1.07 0.26 -8.87
CA ARG A 51 -0.51 -0.93 -9.54
C ARG A 51 -1.32 -1.37 -10.77
N THR A 52 -2.63 -1.15 -10.77
CA THR A 52 -3.49 -1.51 -11.92
C THR A 52 -3.52 -0.46 -13.02
N LEU A 53 -2.97 0.73 -12.77
CA LEU A 53 -2.92 1.77 -13.79
C LEU A 53 -1.91 1.43 -14.88
N PRO A 54 -2.23 1.74 -16.14
CA PRO A 54 -1.28 1.59 -17.22
C PRO A 54 -0.14 2.62 -17.07
N PRO A 55 1.06 2.33 -17.62
CA PRO A 55 2.23 3.18 -17.46
C PRO A 55 2.08 4.57 -18.10
N ASP A 56 1.12 4.74 -19.00
CA ASP A 56 0.74 6.00 -19.66
C ASP A 56 -0.48 6.68 -19.02
N ALA A 57 -0.92 6.22 -17.85
CA ALA A 57 -2.04 6.83 -17.13
C ALA A 57 -1.76 8.31 -16.83
N ALA A 58 -2.53 9.19 -17.47
CA ALA A 58 -2.44 10.64 -17.25
C ALA A 58 -3.10 11.10 -15.93
N ARG A 59 -3.88 10.22 -15.27
CA ARG A 59 -4.58 10.50 -14.01
C ARG A 59 -4.59 9.26 -13.13
N ILE A 60 -4.58 9.49 -11.82
CA ILE A 60 -4.62 8.40 -10.82
C ILE A 60 -6.07 8.03 -10.49
N TYR A 61 -6.98 9.00 -10.46
CA TYR A 61 -8.41 8.77 -10.31
C TYR A 61 -9.14 9.36 -11.52
N GLU A 62 -10.11 8.63 -12.06
CA GLU A 62 -11.08 9.21 -12.98
C GLU A 62 -12.03 10.08 -12.15
N GLU A 63 -12.28 11.31 -12.59
CA GLU A 63 -13.23 12.19 -11.89
C GLU A 63 -14.62 11.59 -12.05
N GLU A 64 -15.19 11.06 -10.96
CA GLU A 64 -16.61 10.69 -10.90
C GLU A 64 -17.45 11.92 -11.28
N SER A 65 -18.17 11.82 -12.40
CA SER A 65 -19.17 12.79 -12.87
C SER A 65 -20.56 12.38 -12.40
#